data_AF-A0A7C3SGH6-F1
#
_entry.id   AF-A0A7C3SGH6-F1
#
_cell.length_a   1.000
_cell.length_b   1.000
_cell.length_c   1.000
_cell.angle_alpha   90.00
_cell.angle_beta   90.00
_cell.angle_gamma   90.00
#
_symmetry.space_group_name_H-M   'P 1'
#
loop_
_entity.id
_entity.type
_entity.pdbx_description
1 polymer ?
#
loop_
_entity_poly.entity_id
_entity_poly.type
_entity_poly.pdbx_seq_one_letter_code
_entity_poly.pdbx_strand_id
1 'polypeptide(L)'
;MTMRQDWTNGNDPFGWLEELQEALEAASLEEFETREPKAVSEEAKRAAYQLAVALGRCRAFGVQVPPDMDGCLHPPVAIAAAEIGETFLRQWAEDAQQLGVRWDQAEPELAETMCAELLEARMEALFVLEALSEAQDASWNEPASIELWDAVNRYVDALAVFDEALQTPENLALLSTLVNLPLLENWRQSLAG
;
A
#
# COMPACT_ATOMS: atom_id res chain seq x y z
N MET A 1 -20.00 1.72 23.75
CA MET A 1 -18.72 1.74 24.47
C MET A 1 -18.07 0.40 24.21
N THR A 2 -17.50 0.26 23.03
CA THR A 2 -16.95 -1.00 22.53
C THR A 2 -15.58 -1.17 23.18
N MET A 3 -15.32 -2.34 23.78
CA MET A 3 -14.02 -2.66 24.34
C MET A 3 -13.01 -2.68 23.19
N ARG A 4 -12.07 -1.72 23.16
CA ARG A 4 -10.81 -1.90 22.42
C ARG A 4 -10.12 -3.11 23.04
N GLN A 5 -10.02 -4.21 22.29
CA GLN A 5 -9.19 -5.33 22.68
C GLN A 5 -7.74 -4.84 22.62
N ASP A 6 -7.01 -4.95 23.73
CA ASP A 6 -5.57 -4.66 23.75
C ASP A 6 -4.85 -5.71 22.91
N TRP A 7 -4.66 -5.43 21.62
CA TRP A 7 -3.92 -6.26 20.66
C TRP A 7 -2.41 -6.22 20.89
N THR A 8 -1.95 -5.56 21.95
CA THR A 8 -0.54 -5.46 22.37
C THR A 8 -0.03 -6.78 22.97
N ASN A 9 -0.05 -7.87 22.19
CA ASN A 9 0.70 -9.08 22.43
C ASN A 9 1.79 -9.19 21.37
N GLY A 10 2.89 -9.90 21.66
CA GLY A 10 4.14 -9.92 20.86
C GLY A 10 4.06 -10.39 19.39
N ASN A 11 2.87 -10.48 18.81
CA ASN A 11 2.57 -10.80 17.42
C ASN A 11 2.25 -9.56 16.56
N ASP A 12 1.93 -8.42 17.16
CA ASP A 12 1.71 -7.14 16.45
C ASP A 12 2.36 -5.98 17.23
N PRO A 13 3.69 -5.85 17.20
CA PRO A 13 4.40 -4.82 17.96
C PRO A 13 4.21 -3.39 17.40
N PHE A 14 3.61 -3.26 16.22
CA PHE A 14 3.47 -1.98 15.50
C PHE A 14 2.03 -1.49 15.41
N GLY A 15 1.03 -2.29 15.81
CA GLY A 15 -0.38 -1.89 15.84
C GLY A 15 -1.10 -2.04 14.49
N TRP A 16 -0.62 -2.94 13.62
CA TRP A 16 -1.20 -3.21 12.30
C TRP A 16 -2.64 -3.73 12.36
N LEU A 17 -3.02 -4.42 13.44
CA LEU A 17 -4.41 -4.86 13.64
C LEU A 17 -5.35 -3.69 13.92
N GLU A 18 -4.91 -2.66 14.65
CA GLU A 18 -5.71 -1.45 14.89
C GLU A 18 -5.92 -0.70 13.57
N GLU A 19 -4.86 -0.55 12.76
CA GLU A 19 -4.97 0.07 11.43
C GLU A 19 -5.89 -0.71 10.48
N LEU A 20 -5.80 -2.05 10.46
CA LEU A 20 -6.70 -2.88 9.66
C LEU A 20 -8.15 -2.75 10.12
N GLN A 21 -8.38 -2.71 11.44
CA GLN A 21 -9.72 -2.49 11.98
C GLN A 21 -10.28 -1.12 11.57
N GLU A 22 -9.49 -0.06 11.72
CA GLU A 22 -9.89 1.29 11.31
C GLU A 22 -10.20 1.38 9.82
N ALA A 23 -9.39 0.72 8.98
CA ALA A 23 -9.62 0.66 7.54
C ALA A 23 -10.89 -0.12 7.17
N LEU A 24 -11.19 -1.23 7.85
CA LEU A 24 -12.42 -2.01 7.66
C LEU A 24 -13.67 -1.23 8.08
N GLU A 25 -13.56 -0.39 9.12
CA GLU A 25 -14.65 0.42 9.67
C GLU A 25 -14.86 1.75 8.92
N ALA A 26 -14.10 2.01 7.85
CA ALA A 26 -14.21 3.24 7.09
C ALA A 26 -15.60 3.37 6.42
N ALA A 27 -16.37 4.38 6.83
CA ALA A 27 -17.73 4.62 6.34
C ALA A 27 -17.82 4.75 4.81
N SER A 28 -16.78 5.26 4.17
CA SER A 28 -16.73 5.41 2.70
C SER A 28 -16.73 4.06 1.97
N LEU A 29 -16.44 2.94 2.66
CA LEU A 29 -16.55 1.60 2.09
C LEU A 29 -18.02 1.15 1.89
N GLU A 30 -18.99 1.77 2.57
CA GLU A 30 -20.42 1.47 2.39
C GLU A 30 -20.88 1.69 0.93
N GLU A 31 -20.19 2.54 0.17
CA GLU A 31 -20.48 2.76 -1.26
C GLU A 31 -20.34 1.48 -2.10
N PHE A 32 -19.50 0.52 -1.67
CA PHE A 32 -19.30 -0.76 -2.35
C PHE A 32 -20.36 -1.82 -1.99
N GLU A 33 -21.16 -1.60 -0.95
CA GLU A 33 -22.25 -2.50 -0.55
C GLU A 33 -23.51 -2.29 -1.39
N THR A 34 -23.67 -1.08 -1.95
CA THR A 34 -24.80 -0.73 -2.80
C THR A 34 -24.75 -1.45 -4.15
N ARG A 35 -25.81 -2.23 -4.46
CA ARG A 35 -25.94 -2.96 -5.74
C ARG A 35 -26.35 -2.08 -6.92
N GLU A 36 -26.64 -0.80 -6.69
CA GLU A 36 -27.02 0.13 -7.76
C GLU A 36 -25.76 0.65 -8.47
N PRO A 37 -25.73 0.69 -9.82
CA PRO A 37 -24.59 1.24 -10.55
C PRO A 37 -24.49 2.74 -10.28
N LYS A 38 -23.60 3.12 -9.37
CA LYS A 38 -23.24 4.51 -9.09
C LYS A 38 -21.72 4.64 -9.21
N ALA A 39 -21.26 5.78 -9.71
CA ALA A 39 -19.85 6.12 -9.65
C ALA A 39 -19.42 6.18 -8.16
N VAL A 40 -18.45 5.35 -7.81
CA VAL A 40 -17.81 5.33 -6.49
C VAL A 40 -17.03 6.63 -6.31
N SER A 41 -17.17 7.28 -5.16
CA SER A 41 -16.46 8.52 -4.87
C SER A 41 -14.95 8.32 -4.77
N GLU A 42 -14.17 9.37 -5.02
CA GLU A 42 -12.71 9.34 -4.80
C GLU A 42 -12.33 9.02 -3.35
N GLU A 43 -13.18 9.42 -2.39
CA GLU A 43 -12.99 9.11 -0.97
C GLU A 43 -13.13 7.61 -0.71
N ALA A 44 -14.15 6.97 -1.28
CA ALA A 44 -14.34 5.52 -1.20
C ALA A 44 -13.20 4.75 -1.89
N LYS A 45 -12.69 5.24 -3.03
CA LYS A 45 -11.49 4.64 -3.65
C LYS A 45 -10.27 4.72 -2.74
N ARG A 46 -10.04 5.87 -2.09
CA ARG A 46 -8.95 6.03 -1.11
C ARG A 46 -9.13 5.12 0.09
N ALA A 47 -10.35 4.95 0.61
CA ALA A 47 -10.62 4.00 1.67
C ALA A 47 -10.32 2.55 1.25
N ALA A 48 -10.71 2.16 0.02
CA ALA A 48 -10.38 0.86 -0.54
C ALA A 48 -8.86 0.63 -0.64
N TYR A 49 -8.11 1.66 -1.06
CA TYR A 49 -6.65 1.60 -1.08
C TYR A 49 -6.05 1.45 0.32
N GLN A 50 -6.51 2.23 1.29
CA GLN A 50 -6.04 2.11 2.68
C GLN A 50 -6.34 0.74 3.28
N LEU A 51 -7.50 0.15 2.97
CA LEU A 51 -7.81 -1.22 3.35
C LEU A 51 -6.84 -2.23 2.70
N ALA A 52 -6.50 -2.05 1.42
CA ALA A 52 -5.51 -2.89 0.74
C ALA A 52 -4.11 -2.75 1.37
N VAL A 53 -3.70 -1.53 1.75
CA VAL A 53 -2.44 -1.28 2.46
C VAL A 53 -2.43 -2.00 3.80
N ALA A 54 -3.46 -1.81 4.63
CA ALA A 54 -3.50 -2.39 5.98
C ALA A 54 -3.55 -3.92 5.95
N LEU A 55 -4.34 -4.50 5.03
CA LEU A 55 -4.40 -5.95 4.85
C LEU A 55 -3.07 -6.51 4.36
N GLY A 56 -2.50 -5.92 3.31
CA GLY A 56 -1.22 -6.33 2.75
C GLY A 56 -0.06 -6.19 3.73
N ARG A 57 -0.09 -5.16 4.59
CA ARG A 57 0.88 -4.98 5.68
C ARG A 57 0.79 -6.13 6.69
N CYS A 58 -0.43 -6.52 7.09
CA CYS A 58 -0.62 -7.68 7.95
C CYS A 58 -0.04 -8.95 7.32
N ARG A 59 -0.24 -9.17 6.00
CA ARG A 59 0.36 -10.31 5.27
C ARG A 59 1.87 -10.28 5.26
N ALA A 60 2.46 -9.15 4.84
CA ALA A 60 3.89 -9.00 4.68
C ALA A 60 4.67 -9.19 6.00
N PHE A 61 4.06 -8.81 7.13
CA PHE A 61 4.66 -8.97 8.45
C PHE A 61 4.19 -10.24 9.20
N GLY A 62 3.38 -11.10 8.57
CA GLY A 62 2.91 -12.34 9.19
C GLY A 62 2.04 -12.14 10.42
N VAL A 63 1.33 -11.01 10.51
CA VAL A 63 0.40 -10.71 11.60
C VAL A 63 -0.76 -11.70 11.55
N GLN A 64 -1.09 -12.28 12.70
CA GLN A 64 -2.23 -13.20 12.81
C GLN A 64 -3.51 -12.37 12.92
N VAL A 65 -4.18 -12.20 11.79
CA VAL A 65 -5.45 -11.48 11.71
C VAL A 65 -6.57 -12.35 12.30
N PRO A 66 -7.46 -11.79 13.15
CA PRO A 66 -8.63 -12.49 13.65
C PRO A 66 -9.54 -12.98 12.51
N PRO A 67 -10.19 -14.16 12.60
CA PRO A 67 -10.99 -14.73 11.51
C PRO A 67 -12.15 -13.87 10.98
N ASP A 68 -12.65 -12.94 11.78
CA ASP A 68 -13.71 -11.99 11.41
C ASP A 68 -13.19 -10.79 10.60
N MET A 69 -11.88 -10.53 10.64
CA MET A 69 -11.17 -9.52 9.85
C MET A 69 -10.31 -10.16 8.74
N ASP A 70 -9.98 -11.45 8.87
CA ASP A 70 -9.08 -12.18 7.99
C ASP A 70 -9.80 -12.68 6.74
N GLY A 71 -9.73 -11.87 5.68
CA GLY A 71 -10.31 -12.18 4.38
C GLY A 71 -9.52 -11.56 3.25
N CYS A 72 -10.05 -11.70 2.03
CA CYS A 72 -9.54 -11.03 0.84
C CYS A 72 -10.45 -9.84 0.48
N LEU A 73 -9.91 -8.87 -0.26
CA LEU A 73 -10.71 -7.77 -0.77
C LEU A 73 -11.79 -8.28 -1.73
N HIS A 74 -13.03 -7.84 -1.55
CA HIS A 74 -14.09 -8.10 -2.52
C HIS A 74 -13.77 -7.39 -3.85
N PRO A 75 -14.09 -7.96 -5.04
CA PRO A 75 -13.55 -7.45 -6.31
C PRO A 75 -13.77 -5.97 -6.61
N PRO A 76 -14.95 -5.36 -6.38
CA PRO A 76 -15.15 -3.92 -6.56
C PRO A 76 -14.23 -3.05 -5.69
N VAL A 77 -13.92 -3.51 -4.46
CA VAL A 77 -12.99 -2.82 -3.56
C VAL A 77 -11.57 -2.95 -4.09
N ALA A 78 -11.17 -4.15 -4.49
CA ALA A 78 -9.86 -4.40 -5.08
C ALA A 78 -9.62 -3.61 -6.38
N ILE A 79 -10.62 -3.55 -7.27
CA ILE A 79 -10.57 -2.74 -8.50
C ILE A 79 -10.38 -1.26 -8.15
N ALA A 80 -11.18 -0.72 -7.23
CA ALA A 80 -11.07 0.68 -6.82
C ALA A 80 -9.72 1.01 -6.17
N ALA A 81 -9.21 0.11 -5.33
CA ALA A 81 -7.87 0.22 -4.73
C ALA A 81 -6.79 0.23 -5.82
N ALA A 82 -6.85 -0.67 -6.79
CA ALA A 82 -5.90 -0.72 -7.91
C ALA A 82 -5.94 0.56 -8.76
N GLU A 83 -7.12 1.10 -9.07
CA GLU A 83 -7.27 2.33 -9.87
C GLU A 83 -6.68 3.57 -9.21
N ILE A 84 -6.98 3.80 -7.92
CA ILE A 84 -6.40 4.95 -7.22
C ILE A 84 -4.91 4.73 -6.93
N GLY A 85 -4.52 3.48 -6.68
CA GLY A 85 -3.12 3.09 -6.53
C GLY A 85 -2.29 3.33 -7.79
N GLU A 86 -2.84 3.07 -8.97
CA GLU A 86 -2.24 3.43 -10.26
C GLU A 86 -1.94 4.94 -10.34
N THR A 87 -2.87 5.76 -9.84
CA THR A 87 -2.71 7.22 -9.81
C THR A 87 -1.58 7.64 -8.85
N PHE A 88 -1.49 7.04 -7.66
CA PHE A 88 -0.41 7.30 -6.73
C PHE A 88 0.95 6.87 -7.28
N LEU A 89 1.04 5.68 -7.88
CA LEU A 89 2.27 5.17 -8.50
C LEU A 89 2.79 6.09 -9.60
N ARG A 90 1.91 6.64 -10.44
CA ARG A 90 2.30 7.64 -11.45
C ARG A 90 2.85 8.91 -10.80
N GLN A 91 2.19 9.40 -9.75
CA GLN A 91 2.67 10.58 -9.01
C GLN A 91 4.03 10.32 -8.36
N TRP A 92 4.22 9.18 -7.71
CA TRP A 92 5.50 8.82 -7.08
C TRP A 92 6.60 8.57 -8.10
N ALA A 93 6.28 8.07 -9.29
CA ALA A 93 7.24 7.97 -10.39
C ALA A 93 7.70 9.36 -10.86
N GLU A 94 6.79 10.34 -10.96
CA GLU A 94 7.15 11.73 -11.26
C GLU A 94 8.01 12.34 -10.14
N ASP A 95 7.66 12.09 -8.88
CA ASP A 95 8.46 12.54 -7.73
C ASP A 95 9.86 11.94 -7.74
N ALA A 96 10.00 10.64 -8.02
CA ALA A 96 11.27 9.96 -8.17
C ALA A 96 12.10 10.52 -9.34
N GLN A 97 11.47 10.85 -10.48
CA GLN A 97 12.16 11.48 -11.61
C GLN A 97 12.68 12.88 -11.27
N GLN A 98 12.03 13.58 -10.35
CA GLN A 98 12.44 14.91 -9.91
C GLN A 98 13.34 14.89 -8.65
N LEU A 99 13.64 13.71 -8.09
CA LEU A 99 14.32 13.57 -6.81
C LEU A 99 15.66 14.31 -6.78
N GLY A 100 16.55 14.11 -7.76
CA GLY A 100 17.86 14.77 -7.79
C GLY A 100 17.77 16.30 -7.81
N VAL A 101 16.87 16.85 -8.63
CA VAL A 101 16.65 18.30 -8.69
C VAL A 101 16.10 18.86 -7.38
N ARG A 102 15.13 18.15 -6.77
CA ARG A 102 14.53 18.54 -5.49
C ARG A 102 15.53 18.41 -4.34
N TRP A 103 16.35 17.38 -4.37
CA TRP A 103 17.41 17.12 -3.40
C TRP A 103 18.43 18.26 -3.37
N ASP A 104 18.95 18.67 -4.52
CA ASP A 104 19.94 19.75 -4.63
C ASP A 104 19.41 21.12 -4.16
N GLN A 105 18.07 21.29 -4.16
CA GLN A 105 17.39 22.52 -3.75
C GLN A 105 16.90 22.49 -2.30
N ALA A 106 16.93 21.32 -1.66
CA ALA A 106 16.39 21.11 -0.33
C ALA A 106 17.44 21.38 0.76
N GLU A 107 16.96 21.76 1.94
CA GLU A 107 17.76 21.67 3.16
C GLU A 107 18.05 20.18 3.47
N PRO A 108 19.21 19.83 4.07
CA PRO A 108 19.61 18.44 4.27
C PRO A 108 18.55 17.55 4.94
N GLU A 109 17.87 18.05 5.97
CA GLU A 109 16.81 17.34 6.70
C GLU A 109 15.60 17.00 5.82
N LEU A 110 15.25 17.91 4.90
CA LEU A 110 14.16 17.71 3.95
C LEU A 110 14.58 16.75 2.83
N ALA A 111 15.84 16.80 2.41
CA ALA A 111 16.37 15.93 1.39
C ALA A 111 16.26 14.44 1.81
N GLU A 112 16.71 14.11 3.04
CA GLU A 112 16.58 12.76 3.61
C GLU A 112 15.12 12.32 3.72
N THR A 113 14.23 13.25 4.12
CA THR A 113 12.78 12.99 4.22
C THR A 113 12.20 12.57 2.86
N MET A 114 12.54 13.26 1.77
CA MET A 114 12.04 12.90 0.43
C MET A 114 12.45 11.49 0.00
N CYS A 115 13.69 11.08 0.31
CA CYS A 115 14.12 9.72 0.05
C CYS A 115 13.36 8.69 0.90
N ALA A 116 13.07 9.02 2.16
CA ALA A 116 12.34 8.12 3.05
C ALA A 116 10.89 7.94 2.57
N GLU A 117 10.23 9.04 2.21
CA GLU A 117 8.88 9.04 1.64
C GLU A 117 8.77 8.17 0.38
N LEU A 118 9.75 8.23 -0.52
CA LEU A 118 9.75 7.38 -1.73
C LEU A 118 9.95 5.89 -1.43
N LEU A 119 10.79 5.56 -0.43
CA LEU A 119 10.95 4.17 0.02
C LEU A 119 9.69 3.65 0.72
N GLU A 120 9.07 4.48 1.56
CA GLU A 120 7.80 4.16 2.22
C GLU A 120 6.69 3.94 1.20
N ALA A 121 6.55 4.82 0.21
CA ALA A 121 5.62 4.69 -0.90
C ALA A 121 5.83 3.38 -1.68
N ARG A 122 7.09 2.99 -1.92
CA ARG A 122 7.40 1.72 -2.60
C ARG A 122 6.95 0.51 -1.78
N MET A 123 7.16 0.53 -0.46
CA MET A 123 6.73 -0.55 0.41
C MET A 123 5.20 -0.63 0.49
N GLU A 124 4.54 0.53 0.64
CA GLU A 124 3.09 0.64 0.60
C GLU A 124 2.52 0.03 -0.69
N ALA A 125 3.14 0.33 -1.83
CA ALA A 125 2.73 -0.21 -3.10
C ALA A 125 2.84 -1.74 -3.18
N LEU A 126 3.84 -2.34 -2.52
CA LEU A 126 4.00 -3.78 -2.44
C LEU A 126 2.96 -4.43 -1.50
N PHE A 127 2.58 -3.77 -0.40
CA PHE A 127 1.49 -4.24 0.45
C PHE A 127 0.17 -4.28 -0.32
N VAL A 128 -0.13 -3.23 -1.09
CA VAL A 128 -1.33 -3.22 -1.93
C VAL A 128 -1.28 -4.33 -2.97
N LEU A 129 -0.13 -4.56 -3.63
CA LEU A 129 0.00 -5.66 -4.60
C LEU A 129 -0.28 -7.04 -3.97
N GLU A 130 0.18 -7.27 -2.74
CA GLU A 130 -0.08 -8.51 -2.00
C GLU A 130 -1.60 -8.71 -1.80
N ALA A 131 -2.29 -7.69 -1.29
CA ALA A 131 -3.74 -7.75 -1.06
C ALA A 131 -4.54 -7.90 -2.37
N LEU A 132 -4.10 -7.24 -3.45
CA LEU A 132 -4.71 -7.37 -4.78
C LEU A 132 -4.52 -8.77 -5.38
N SER A 133 -3.34 -9.38 -5.18
CA SER A 133 -3.04 -10.73 -5.66
C SER A 133 -3.91 -11.76 -4.95
N GLU A 134 -4.06 -11.67 -3.63
CA GLU A 134 -4.99 -12.52 -2.87
C GLU A 134 -6.43 -12.38 -3.35
N ALA A 135 -6.89 -11.15 -3.62
CA ALA A 135 -8.23 -10.89 -4.14
C ALA A 135 -8.43 -11.53 -5.53
N GLN A 136 -7.43 -11.45 -6.39
CA GLN A 136 -7.46 -12.08 -7.72
C GLN A 136 -7.57 -13.60 -7.62
N ASP A 137 -6.76 -14.23 -6.77
CA ASP A 137 -6.77 -15.68 -6.55
C ASP A 137 -8.12 -16.15 -5.98
N ALA A 138 -8.69 -15.40 -5.04
CA ALA A 138 -10.00 -15.69 -4.45
C ALA A 138 -11.15 -15.58 -5.47
N SER A 139 -11.00 -14.72 -6.49
CA SER A 139 -12.10 -14.30 -7.37
C SER A 139 -12.08 -14.95 -8.76
N TRP A 140 -11.22 -15.94 -9.02
CA TRP A 140 -10.97 -16.46 -10.38
C TRP A 140 -12.21 -16.99 -11.15
N ASN A 141 -13.29 -17.33 -10.44
CA ASN A 141 -14.56 -17.80 -11.02
C ASN A 141 -15.68 -16.75 -11.00
N GLU A 142 -15.39 -15.53 -10.54
CA GLU A 142 -16.41 -14.50 -10.41
C GLU A 142 -16.57 -13.70 -11.70
N PRO A 143 -17.78 -13.14 -11.96
CA PRO A 143 -18.01 -12.29 -13.13
C PRO A 143 -17.04 -11.10 -13.22
N ALA A 144 -16.57 -10.58 -12.08
CA ALA A 144 -15.64 -9.44 -11.99
C ALA A 144 -14.16 -9.83 -12.18
N SER A 145 -13.84 -11.11 -12.35
CA SER A 145 -12.45 -11.61 -12.42
C SER A 145 -11.61 -10.96 -13.54
N ILE A 146 -12.21 -10.73 -14.71
CA ILE A 146 -11.53 -10.10 -15.85
C ILE A 146 -11.24 -8.62 -15.54
N GLU A 147 -12.22 -7.90 -15.01
CA GLU A 147 -12.06 -6.48 -14.68
C GLU A 147 -11.01 -6.27 -13.58
N LEU A 148 -11.02 -7.16 -12.56
CA LEU A 148 -10.00 -7.19 -11.53
C LEU A 148 -8.61 -7.49 -12.12
N TRP A 149 -8.50 -8.49 -13.00
CA TRP A 149 -7.23 -8.80 -13.67
C TRP A 149 -6.69 -7.61 -14.48
N ASP A 150 -7.54 -6.92 -15.24
CA ASP A 150 -7.15 -5.72 -15.99
C ASP A 150 -6.69 -4.59 -15.06
N ALA A 151 -7.39 -4.38 -13.94
CA ALA A 151 -7.02 -3.35 -12.96
C ALA A 151 -5.68 -3.66 -12.26
N VAL A 152 -5.46 -4.91 -11.84
CA VAL A 152 -4.21 -5.35 -11.22
C VAL A 152 -3.04 -5.23 -12.20
N ASN A 153 -3.21 -5.56 -13.47
CA ASN A 153 -2.12 -5.38 -14.44
C ASN A 153 -1.75 -3.92 -14.66
N ARG A 154 -2.71 -3.00 -14.73
CA ARG A 154 -2.40 -1.56 -14.82
C ARG A 154 -1.63 -1.08 -13.59
N TYR A 155 -2.01 -1.58 -12.41
CA TYR A 155 -1.28 -1.30 -11.17
C TYR A 155 0.17 -1.83 -11.23
N VAL A 156 0.37 -3.08 -11.66
CA VAL A 156 1.70 -3.70 -11.82
C VAL A 156 2.55 -2.94 -12.85
N ASP A 157 1.98 -2.55 -13.98
CA ASP A 157 2.67 -1.76 -15.00
C ASP A 157 3.10 -0.39 -14.45
N ALA A 158 2.23 0.28 -13.68
CA ALA A 158 2.56 1.55 -13.03
C ALA A 158 3.65 1.39 -11.95
N LEU A 159 3.63 0.28 -11.20
CA LEU A 159 4.66 -0.04 -10.21
C LEU A 159 6.01 -0.29 -10.88
N ALA A 160 6.04 -0.97 -12.03
CA ALA A 160 7.26 -1.17 -12.80
C ALA A 160 7.87 0.18 -13.23
N VAL A 161 7.06 1.13 -13.70
CA VAL A 161 7.52 2.48 -14.05
C VAL A 161 8.07 3.23 -12.84
N PHE A 162 7.43 3.11 -11.68
CA PHE A 162 7.94 3.70 -10.44
C PHE A 162 9.28 3.07 -10.02
N ASP A 163 9.38 1.74 -10.07
CA ASP A 163 10.62 1.01 -9.75
C ASP A 163 11.76 1.40 -10.72
N GLU A 164 11.48 1.54 -12.02
CA GLU A 164 12.45 2.02 -13.00
C GLU A 164 12.95 3.44 -12.68
N ALA A 165 12.05 4.34 -12.25
CA ALA A 165 12.42 5.69 -11.84
C ALA A 165 13.33 5.69 -10.60
N LEU A 166 13.09 4.81 -9.62
CA LEU A 166 13.94 4.68 -8.43
C LEU A 166 15.31 4.07 -8.74
N GLN A 167 15.41 3.22 -9.77
CA GLN A 167 16.62 2.46 -10.11
C GLN A 167 17.63 3.22 -11.00
N THR A 168 17.42 4.52 -11.24
CA THR A 168 18.43 5.32 -11.94
C THR A 168 19.72 5.40 -11.10
N PRO A 169 20.92 5.48 -11.71
CA PRO A 169 22.18 5.55 -10.95
C PRO A 169 22.24 6.72 -9.97
N GLU A 170 21.63 7.85 -10.34
CA GLU A 170 21.51 9.04 -9.49
C GLU A 170 20.61 8.78 -8.28
N ASN A 171 19.40 8.26 -8.50
CA ASN A 171 18.47 7.97 -7.40
C ASN A 171 19.01 6.88 -6.48
N LEU A 172 19.66 5.85 -7.01
CA LEU A 172 20.30 4.82 -6.18
C LEU A 172 21.40 5.42 -5.28
N ALA A 173 22.17 6.40 -5.77
CA ALA A 173 23.17 7.08 -4.96
C ALA A 173 22.51 7.90 -3.83
N LEU A 174 21.43 8.64 -4.14
CA LEU A 174 20.69 9.43 -3.14
C LEU A 174 20.00 8.54 -2.11
N LEU A 175 19.27 7.52 -2.53
CA LEU A 175 18.59 6.57 -1.65
C LEU A 175 19.58 5.81 -0.76
N SER A 176 20.81 5.56 -1.24
CA SER A 176 21.85 4.91 -0.44
C SER A 176 22.29 5.71 0.79
N THR A 177 22.05 7.04 0.81
CA THR A 177 22.34 7.87 1.99
C THR A 177 21.52 7.43 3.21
N LEU A 178 20.29 6.94 2.98
CA LEU A 178 19.43 6.42 4.03
C LEU A 178 19.87 5.05 4.57
N VAL A 179 20.63 4.27 3.80
CA VAL A 179 21.06 2.92 4.20
C VAL A 179 21.99 2.95 5.42
N ASN A 180 22.58 4.11 5.72
CA ASN A 180 23.36 4.34 6.93
C ASN A 180 22.53 4.83 8.13
N LEU A 181 21.21 5.03 7.96
CA LEU A 181 20.32 5.39 9.06
C LEU A 181 19.88 4.13 9.82
N PRO A 182 19.74 4.21 11.16
CA PRO A 182 19.28 3.09 12.00
C PRO A 182 17.93 2.48 11.57
N LEU A 183 17.11 3.25 10.85
CA LEU A 183 15.82 2.81 10.33
C LEU A 183 15.98 1.59 9.40
N LEU A 184 16.84 1.66 8.38
CA LEU A 184 16.99 0.55 7.43
C LEU A 184 17.67 -0.69 8.03
N GLU A 185 18.44 -0.53 9.11
CA GLU A 185 18.97 -1.65 9.90
C GLU A 185 17.84 -2.36 10.67
N ASN A 186 16.92 -1.63 11.30
CA ASN A 186 15.75 -2.21 11.95
C ASN A 186 14.86 -2.95 10.94
N TRP A 187 14.69 -2.38 9.74
CA TRP A 187 13.94 -3.00 8.65
C TRP A 187 14.60 -4.29 8.14
N ARG A 188 15.93 -4.29 7.95
CA ARG A 188 16.67 -5.52 7.61
C ARG A 188 16.49 -6.60 8.67
N GLN A 189 16.52 -6.23 9.94
CA GLN A 189 16.33 -7.17 11.04
C GLN A 189 14.90 -7.72 11.11
N SER A 190 13.88 -6.90 10.82
CA SER A 190 12.48 -7.33 10.77
C SER A 190 12.17 -8.24 9.57
N LEU A 191 12.86 -8.09 8.44
CA LEU A 191 12.67 -8.93 7.24
C LEU A 191 13.59 -10.17 7.20
N ALA A 192 14.65 -10.22 8.01
CA ALA A 192 15.58 -11.36 8.10
C ALA A 192 15.18 -12.40 9.17
N GLY A 193 13.95 -12.30 9.71
CA GLY A 193 13.36 -13.27 10.65
C GLY A 193 13.15 -14.64 10.04
#